data_AF-A0AAN5BZJ6-F1
#
_entry.id   AF-A0AAN5BZJ6-F1
#
_cell.length_a   1.000
_cell.length_b   1.000
_cell.length_c   1.000
_cell.angle_alpha   90.00
_cell.angle_beta   90.00
_cell.angle_gamma   90.00
#
_symmetry.space_group_name_H-M   'P 1'
#
loop_
_entity.id
_entity.type
_entity.pdbx_description
1 polymer ?
#
loop_
_entity_poly.entity_id
_entity_poly.type
_entity_poly.pdbx_seq_one_letter_code
_entity_poly.pdbx_strand_id
1 'polypeptide(L)'
;MFEDIVYGKTGQNRSPNKLDLIDRVYDDPILIKSDGHPTYHLANVVDDHLMKITHEWMPSTPLHVALYNAFKWTPPRFGHVPLLVDKSGQKLSKRNADIDLTFFKDTQGVFAATLVNFAALLGWSHTQKSDIFSLEELEQILWFLQKAHAQRFATNGGPEFEEMVSRVSRAVEETCPSQQLYGPFDSTPLYPNAKSYTNASEFIQRNSTFFTTTLNRPPYAPAASASKSPSQTVPMAALHTAAAALSLVPEAHWTIESHKFNITSYDGASSILPEESDAGIHGSPEEVEKARVAADKTFKKELYHYLRWALSASAPGPGIPETMVILGRAESLRRLQEAQQMTVSLVNKSAGPTRVAKGAQSSENQDKTWMGSLAPKS
;
A
#
# COMPACT_ATOMS: atom_id res chain seq x y z
N MET A 1 6.88 12.90 33.71
CA MET A 1 6.46 13.41 32.38
C MET A 1 6.09 12.21 31.54
N PHE A 2 4.99 12.27 30.80
CA PHE A 2 4.49 11.16 29.98
C PHE A 2 4.01 11.70 28.62
N GLU A 3 3.83 10.82 27.66
CA GLU A 3 3.32 11.18 26.33
C GLU A 3 1.83 10.80 26.24
N ASP A 4 1.01 11.81 25.97
CA ASP A 4 -0.41 11.65 25.70
C ASP A 4 -0.68 11.65 24.18
N ILE A 5 -1.51 10.73 23.71
CA ILE A 5 -1.81 10.61 22.28
C ILE A 5 -2.60 11.82 21.75
N VAL A 6 -3.39 12.49 22.60
CA VAL A 6 -4.24 13.63 22.23
C VAL A 6 -3.53 14.95 22.52
N TYR A 7 -2.97 15.11 23.72
CA TYR A 7 -2.35 16.36 24.18
C TYR A 7 -0.83 16.44 23.96
N GLY A 8 -0.20 15.35 23.52
CA GLY A 8 1.25 15.27 23.36
C GLY A 8 1.97 15.17 24.71
N LYS A 9 3.23 15.62 24.73
CA LYS A 9 4.11 15.50 25.91
C LYS A 9 3.57 16.34 27.07
N THR A 10 3.10 15.66 28.11
CA THR A 10 2.35 16.25 29.22
C THR A 10 2.95 15.85 30.58
N GLY A 11 2.75 16.68 31.60
CA GLY A 11 3.22 16.46 32.98
C GLY A 11 3.96 17.67 33.55
N GLN A 12 4.25 17.65 34.85
CA GLN A 12 4.94 18.76 35.50
C GLN A 12 6.37 18.89 34.96
N ASN A 13 6.69 20.08 34.43
CA ASN A 13 8.02 20.46 33.95
C ASN A 13 8.64 21.41 34.98
N ARG A 14 9.15 20.86 36.09
CA ARG A 14 9.88 21.64 37.11
C ARG A 14 11.37 21.30 37.06
N SER A 15 12.21 22.33 37.05
CA SER A 15 13.66 22.16 37.24
C SER A 15 13.91 21.67 38.67
N PRO A 16 14.79 20.70 38.91
CA PRO A 16 15.05 20.20 40.25
C PRO A 16 15.75 21.27 41.08
N ASN A 17 14.98 22.09 41.81
CA ASN A 17 15.54 23.01 42.78
C ASN A 17 15.72 22.28 44.10
N LYS A 18 16.76 22.64 44.86
CA LYS A 18 17.16 21.99 46.13
C LYS A 18 16.06 21.98 47.21
N LEU A 19 14.99 22.77 47.05
CA LEU A 19 13.80 22.77 47.91
C LEU A 19 12.80 21.63 47.59
N ASP A 20 12.79 21.05 46.38
CA ASP A 20 11.90 19.93 46.00
C ASP A 20 12.27 18.60 46.66
N LEU A 21 13.41 18.53 47.37
CA LEU A 21 13.77 17.39 48.21
C LEU A 21 13.03 17.41 49.57
N ILE A 22 12.44 18.54 49.95
CA ILE A 22 11.76 18.74 51.23
C ILE A 22 10.24 18.82 51.02
N ASP A 23 9.78 19.39 49.90
CA ASP A 23 8.37 19.33 49.49
C ASP A 23 8.08 18.02 48.72
N ARG A 24 7.17 17.21 49.25
CA ARG A 24 6.77 15.93 48.66
C ARG A 24 6.20 16.18 47.26
N VAL A 25 6.96 15.76 46.25
CA VAL A 25 6.61 15.87 44.81
C VAL A 25 5.29 15.17 44.47
N TYR A 26 4.80 14.31 45.35
CA TYR A 26 3.50 13.65 45.29
C TYR A 26 2.82 13.72 46.65
N ASP A 27 1.52 14.04 46.70
CA ASP A 27 0.71 13.72 47.87
C ASP A 27 0.79 12.20 48.10
N ASP A 28 1.06 11.74 49.34
CA ASP A 28 1.08 10.31 49.67
C ASP A 28 -0.35 9.75 49.53
N PRO A 29 -0.68 9.07 48.42
CA PRO A 29 -2.07 8.74 48.15
C PRO A 29 -2.45 7.47 48.91
N ILE A 30 -3.68 7.43 49.39
CA ILE A 30 -4.24 6.21 49.97
C ILE A 30 -4.42 5.19 48.83
N LEU A 31 -3.74 4.05 48.92
CA LEU A 31 -3.85 2.95 47.95
C LEU A 31 -4.81 1.84 48.41
N ILE A 32 -4.91 1.62 49.72
CA ILE A 32 -5.79 0.65 50.36
C ILE A 32 -6.63 1.39 51.41
N LYS A 33 -7.94 1.19 51.38
CA LYS A 33 -8.87 1.73 52.38
C LYS A 33 -8.82 0.90 53.66
N SER A 34 -9.35 1.44 54.76
CA SER A 34 -9.40 0.75 56.05
C SER A 34 -10.23 -0.54 56.05
N ASP A 35 -11.14 -0.70 55.08
CA ASP A 35 -11.96 -1.90 54.86
C ASP A 35 -11.23 -2.99 54.04
N GLY A 36 -9.94 -2.79 53.74
CA GLY A 36 -9.10 -3.71 52.98
C GLY A 36 -9.26 -3.64 51.45
N HIS A 37 -10.19 -2.83 50.93
CA HIS A 37 -10.38 -2.69 49.49
C HIS A 37 -9.40 -1.68 48.89
N PRO A 38 -8.90 -1.92 47.66
CA PRO A 38 -8.07 -0.95 46.96
C PRO A 38 -8.85 0.33 46.62
N THR A 39 -8.13 1.44 46.53
CA THR A 39 -8.64 2.63 45.86
C THR A 39 -8.65 2.43 44.36
N TYR A 40 -9.38 3.28 43.64
CA TYR A 40 -9.46 3.23 42.18
C TYR A 40 -8.08 3.18 41.53
N HIS A 41 -7.12 3.99 41.99
CA HIS A 41 -5.78 4.08 41.40
C HIS A 41 -5.01 2.76 41.49
N LEU A 42 -5.03 2.10 42.66
CA LEU A 42 -4.34 0.82 42.81
C LEU A 42 -5.06 -0.29 42.03
N ALA A 43 -6.39 -0.35 42.13
CA ALA A 43 -7.19 -1.36 41.44
C ALA A 43 -6.99 -1.28 39.92
N ASN A 44 -7.12 -0.09 39.35
CA ASN A 44 -7.00 0.12 37.91
C ASN A 44 -5.61 -0.23 37.37
N VAL A 45 -4.52 0.20 38.00
CA VAL A 45 -3.16 -0.13 37.53
C VAL A 45 -2.89 -1.63 37.59
N VAL A 46 -3.36 -2.31 38.64
CA VAL A 46 -3.21 -3.77 38.78
C VAL A 46 -4.05 -4.50 37.73
N ASP A 47 -5.32 -4.12 37.57
CA ASP A 47 -6.22 -4.75 36.60
C ASP A 47 -5.73 -4.51 35.16
N ASP A 48 -5.33 -3.28 34.82
CA ASP A 48 -4.84 -2.95 33.48
C ASP A 48 -3.58 -3.75 33.13
N HIS A 49 -2.67 -3.93 34.09
CA HIS A 49 -1.49 -4.77 33.90
C HIS A 49 -1.86 -6.25 33.68
N LEU A 50 -2.71 -6.81 34.55
CA LEU A 50 -3.10 -8.22 34.47
C LEU A 50 -3.96 -8.54 33.23
N MET A 51 -4.78 -7.58 32.80
CA MET A 51 -5.60 -7.66 31.59
C MET A 51 -4.84 -7.25 30.31
N LYS A 52 -3.57 -6.86 30.43
CA LYS A 52 -2.69 -6.48 29.30
C LYS A 52 -3.26 -5.32 28.47
N ILE A 53 -3.81 -4.32 29.15
CA ILE A 53 -4.34 -3.11 28.52
C ILE A 53 -3.20 -2.35 27.84
N THR A 54 -3.44 -1.89 26.62
CA THR A 54 -2.44 -1.18 25.80
C THR A 54 -2.67 0.34 25.73
N HIS A 55 -3.90 0.79 25.97
CA HIS A 55 -4.32 2.19 25.90
C HIS A 55 -5.27 2.53 27.06
N GLU A 56 -4.97 3.58 27.81
CA GLU A 56 -5.76 4.05 28.97
C GLU A 56 -6.23 5.50 28.74
N TRP A 57 -7.46 5.82 29.18
CA TRP A 57 -8.11 7.10 28.86
C TRP A 57 -8.41 8.00 30.06
N MET A 58 -7.79 7.71 31.22
CA MET A 58 -8.22 8.26 32.51
C MET A 58 -7.33 9.39 33.01
N PRO A 59 -7.90 10.52 33.50
CA PRO A 59 -7.20 11.77 33.85
C PRO A 59 -6.20 11.68 35.01
N SER A 60 -6.04 10.52 35.66
CA SER A 60 -5.21 10.32 36.85
C SER A 60 -3.78 9.82 36.52
N THR A 61 -3.34 10.03 35.28
CA THR A 61 -2.11 9.47 34.71
C THR A 61 -0.83 9.71 35.52
N PRO A 62 -0.54 10.89 36.11
CA PRO A 62 0.71 11.08 36.83
C PRO A 62 0.91 10.08 37.98
N LEU A 63 -0.16 9.78 38.72
CA LEU A 63 -0.14 8.80 39.80
C LEU A 63 -0.05 7.37 39.24
N HIS A 64 -0.81 7.05 38.19
CA HIS A 64 -0.77 5.71 37.58
C HIS A 64 0.63 5.40 37.04
N VAL A 65 1.27 6.35 36.36
CA VAL A 65 2.66 6.21 35.89
C VAL A 65 3.62 5.97 37.06
N ALA A 66 3.45 6.68 38.18
CA ALA A 66 4.27 6.44 39.38
C ALA A 66 4.06 5.02 39.94
N LEU A 67 2.82 4.51 39.96
CA LEU A 67 2.51 3.15 40.38
C LEU A 67 3.11 2.10 39.44
N TYR A 68 2.95 2.24 38.12
CA TYR A 68 3.60 1.36 37.14
C TYR A 68 5.12 1.33 37.33
N ASN A 69 5.76 2.48 37.53
CA ASN A 69 7.19 2.57 37.82
C ASN A 69 7.57 1.87 39.15
N ALA A 70 6.76 2.03 40.19
CA ALA A 70 6.98 1.38 41.48
C ALA A 70 6.90 -0.15 41.38
N PHE A 71 5.95 -0.67 40.59
CA PHE A 71 5.85 -2.10 40.28
C PHE A 71 6.88 -2.59 39.25
N LYS A 72 7.64 -1.68 38.62
CA LYS A 72 8.56 -1.95 37.50
C LYS A 72 7.83 -2.58 36.31
N TRP A 73 6.62 -2.11 36.04
CA TRP A 73 5.80 -2.51 34.91
C TRP A 73 5.84 -1.45 33.80
N THR A 74 5.66 -1.89 32.56
CA THR A 74 5.49 -0.99 31.42
C THR A 74 4.08 -0.41 31.43
N PRO A 75 3.90 0.92 31.50
CA PRO A 75 2.58 1.53 31.46
C PRO A 75 1.95 1.43 30.05
N PRO A 76 0.61 1.45 29.93
CA PRO A 76 -0.07 1.60 28.66
C PRO A 76 0.20 2.99 28.07
N ARG A 77 -0.20 3.19 26.80
CA ARG A 77 -0.25 4.54 26.23
C ARG A 77 -1.46 5.28 26.77
N PHE A 78 -1.31 6.57 27.03
CA PHE A 78 -2.41 7.39 27.57
C PHE A 78 -3.02 8.25 26.47
N GLY A 79 -4.34 8.43 26.49
CA GLY A 79 -5.03 9.39 25.65
C GLY A 79 -6.18 10.04 26.40
N HIS A 80 -6.20 11.37 26.48
CA HIS A 80 -7.29 12.05 27.20
C HIS A 80 -8.25 12.73 26.22
N VAL A 81 -9.53 12.40 26.35
CA VAL A 81 -10.60 13.06 25.58
C VAL A 81 -11.07 14.31 26.35
N PRO A 82 -11.20 15.48 25.70
CA PRO A 82 -11.70 16.68 26.36
C PRO A 82 -13.12 16.48 26.88
N LEU A 83 -13.45 17.18 27.97
CA LEU A 83 -14.79 17.15 28.53
C LEU A 83 -15.79 17.82 27.59
N LEU A 84 -16.98 17.24 27.50
CA LEU A 84 -18.11 17.87 26.83
C LEU A 84 -18.58 19.09 27.63
N VAL A 85 -18.87 20.16 26.91
CA VAL A 85 -19.32 21.44 27.46
C VAL A 85 -20.71 21.80 26.92
N ASP A 86 -21.46 22.58 27.69
CA ASP A 86 -22.70 23.17 27.24
C ASP A 86 -22.47 24.36 26.29
N LYS A 87 -23.56 24.99 25.83
CA LYS A 87 -23.51 26.17 24.95
C LYS A 87 -22.79 27.37 25.57
N SER A 88 -22.67 27.40 26.89
CA SER A 88 -21.98 28.44 27.65
C SER A 88 -20.53 28.06 27.98
N GLY A 89 -20.04 26.92 27.47
CA GLY A 89 -18.68 26.41 27.72
C GLY A 89 -18.50 25.80 29.10
N GLN A 90 -19.57 25.62 29.88
CA GLN A 90 -19.49 24.98 31.19
C GLN A 90 -19.53 23.46 31.05
N LYS A 91 -18.84 22.76 31.95
CA LYS A 91 -18.81 21.28 31.95
C LYS A 91 -20.24 20.73 32.05
N LEU A 92 -20.59 19.83 31.13
CA LEU A 92 -21.85 19.09 31.24
C LEU A 92 -21.84 18.26 32.52
N SER A 93 -22.91 18.41 33.31
CA SER A 93 -23.12 17.62 34.51
C SER A 93 -24.56 17.14 34.56
N LYS A 94 -24.78 15.98 35.18
CA LYS A 94 -26.12 15.41 35.43
C LYS A 94 -27.05 16.35 36.21
N ARG A 95 -26.52 17.44 36.79
CA ARG A 95 -27.29 18.43 37.56
C ARG A 95 -27.90 19.52 36.68
N ASN A 96 -27.34 19.76 35.50
CA ASN A 96 -27.70 20.91 34.66
C ASN A 96 -28.53 20.51 33.44
N ALA A 97 -28.69 19.21 33.17
CA ALA A 97 -29.54 18.70 32.12
C ALA A 97 -29.87 17.22 32.37
N ASP A 98 -31.12 16.81 32.09
CA ASP A 98 -31.60 15.42 32.11
C ASP A 98 -30.99 14.61 30.94
N ILE A 99 -29.66 14.62 30.81
CA ILE A 99 -28.90 13.95 29.76
C ILE A 99 -28.57 12.55 30.26
N ASP A 100 -29.61 11.74 30.45
CA ASP A 100 -29.46 10.30 30.59
C ASP A 100 -29.75 9.63 29.24
N LEU A 101 -29.07 8.52 28.95
CA LEU A 101 -29.35 7.71 27.77
C LEU A 101 -30.78 7.18 27.77
N THR A 102 -31.32 6.88 28.96
CA THR A 102 -32.72 6.46 29.13
C THR A 102 -33.70 7.55 28.70
N PHE A 103 -33.41 8.81 28.98
CA PHE A 103 -34.23 9.93 28.54
C PHE A 103 -34.27 10.04 27.01
N PHE A 104 -33.11 9.96 26.34
CA PHE A 104 -33.07 9.98 24.88
C PHE A 104 -33.79 8.78 24.26
N LYS A 105 -33.62 7.59 24.82
CA LYS A 105 -34.24 6.35 24.32
C LYS A 105 -35.74 6.31 24.56
N ASP A 106 -36.17 6.46 25.81
CA ASP A 106 -37.53 6.15 26.24
C ASP A 106 -38.47 7.37 26.19
N THR A 107 -37.94 8.59 26.36
CA THR A 107 -38.75 9.82 26.34
C THR A 107 -38.71 10.51 24.98
N GLN A 108 -37.52 10.66 24.39
CA GLN A 108 -37.37 11.32 23.09
C GLN A 108 -37.43 10.36 21.89
N GLY A 109 -37.36 9.05 22.12
CA GLY A 109 -37.42 8.05 21.05
C GLY A 109 -36.25 8.12 20.06
N VAL A 110 -35.10 8.64 20.49
CA VAL A 110 -33.91 8.80 19.63
C VAL A 110 -33.32 7.43 19.32
N PHE A 111 -33.05 7.17 18.04
CA PHE A 111 -32.40 5.94 17.62
C PHE A 111 -30.99 5.82 18.17
N ALA A 112 -30.62 4.62 18.63
CA ALA A 112 -29.28 4.35 19.15
C ALA A 112 -28.17 4.68 18.12
N ALA A 113 -28.39 4.37 16.83
CA ALA A 113 -27.47 4.72 15.76
C ALA A 113 -27.22 6.23 15.66
N THR A 114 -28.26 7.06 15.86
CA THR A 114 -28.15 8.51 15.88
C THR A 114 -27.29 8.99 17.05
N LEU A 115 -27.47 8.40 18.25
CA LEU A 115 -26.67 8.75 19.43
C LEU A 115 -25.20 8.34 19.27
N VAL A 116 -24.93 7.17 18.68
CA VAL A 116 -23.56 6.70 18.39
C VAL A 116 -22.86 7.64 17.42
N ASN A 117 -23.52 7.97 16.30
CA ASN A 117 -22.97 8.88 15.31
C ASN A 117 -22.74 10.28 15.89
N PHE A 118 -23.70 10.80 16.66
CA PHE A 118 -23.56 12.07 17.36
C PHE A 118 -22.38 12.05 18.34
N ALA A 119 -22.24 11.01 19.16
CA ALA A 119 -21.14 10.87 20.11
C ALA A 119 -19.77 10.80 19.41
N ALA A 120 -19.67 10.13 18.26
CA ALA A 120 -18.43 10.06 17.49
C ALA A 120 -18.00 11.44 16.95
N LEU A 121 -18.95 12.29 16.57
CA LEU A 121 -18.68 13.65 16.07
C LEU A 121 -18.35 14.66 17.19
N LEU A 122 -18.60 14.30 18.45
CA LEU A 122 -18.22 15.15 19.59
C LEU A 122 -16.72 15.06 19.86
N GLY A 123 -15.97 16.01 19.28
CA GLY A 123 -14.52 16.11 19.44
C GLY A 123 -13.73 15.56 18.26
N TRP A 124 -14.41 15.06 17.22
CA TRP A 124 -13.79 14.62 15.97
C TRP A 124 -14.44 15.32 14.78
N SER A 125 -13.62 15.86 13.90
CA SER A 125 -14.04 16.52 12.65
C SER A 125 -13.48 15.77 11.45
N HIS A 126 -14.27 15.64 10.39
CA HIS A 126 -13.86 15.00 9.14
C HIS A 126 -14.14 15.89 7.93
N THR A 127 -13.60 15.50 6.77
CA THR A 127 -13.78 16.23 5.49
C THR A 127 -14.83 15.60 4.56
N GLN A 128 -15.59 14.59 5.02
CA GLN A 128 -16.65 13.98 4.23
C GLN A 128 -17.80 14.95 3.98
N LYS A 129 -18.58 14.69 2.92
CA LYS A 129 -19.73 15.53 2.53
C LYS A 129 -20.97 15.34 3.43
N SER A 130 -21.01 14.25 4.19
CA SER A 130 -22.14 13.86 5.04
C SER A 130 -21.60 13.53 6.43
N ASP A 131 -22.34 13.95 7.45
CA ASP A 131 -22.07 13.67 8.87
C ASP A 131 -22.90 12.48 9.37
N ILE A 132 -23.47 11.67 8.46
CA ILE A 132 -24.30 10.51 8.80
C ILE A 132 -23.49 9.25 8.49
N PHE A 133 -23.15 8.51 9.54
CA PHE A 133 -22.42 7.26 9.44
C PHE A 133 -23.10 6.13 10.22
N SER A 134 -22.96 4.90 9.71
CA SER A 134 -23.10 3.70 10.53
C SER A 134 -21.87 3.49 11.42
N LEU A 135 -21.97 2.63 12.42
CA LEU A 135 -20.82 2.29 13.27
C LEU A 135 -19.71 1.64 12.44
N GLU A 136 -20.06 0.77 11.49
CA GLU A 136 -19.12 0.14 10.58
C GLU A 136 -18.42 1.16 9.67
N GLU A 137 -19.14 2.19 9.21
CA GLU A 137 -18.55 3.29 8.44
C GLU A 137 -17.61 4.13 9.32
N LEU A 138 -17.97 4.42 10.57
CA LEU A 138 -17.10 5.12 11.52
C LEU A 138 -15.80 4.34 11.78
N GLU A 139 -15.88 3.02 11.96
CA GLU A 139 -14.70 2.16 12.10
C GLU A 139 -13.78 2.24 10.87
N GLN A 140 -14.36 2.17 9.67
CA GLN A 140 -13.62 2.29 8.41
C GLN A 140 -13.06 3.69 8.16
N ILE A 141 -13.67 4.72 8.72
CA ILE A 141 -13.15 6.08 8.61
C ILE A 141 -12.06 6.28 9.64
N LEU A 142 -12.25 5.94 10.92
CA LEU A 142 -11.20 6.07 11.94
C LEU A 142 -9.92 5.30 11.58
N TRP A 143 -10.05 4.25 10.77
CA TRP A 143 -8.95 3.56 10.08
C TRP A 143 -8.04 4.44 9.20
N PHE A 144 -8.53 5.54 8.64
CA PHE A 144 -7.71 6.48 7.86
C PHE A 144 -6.55 7.01 8.69
N LEU A 145 -6.74 7.18 10.01
CA LEU A 145 -5.70 7.65 10.91
C LEU A 145 -4.55 6.64 10.93
N GLN A 146 -4.84 5.35 10.90
CA GLN A 146 -3.80 4.32 10.89
C GLN A 146 -2.97 4.36 9.60
N LYS A 147 -3.60 4.58 8.43
CA LYS A 147 -2.88 4.81 7.15
C LYS A 147 -2.05 6.10 7.19
N ALA A 148 -2.63 7.18 7.71
CA ALA A 148 -1.94 8.45 7.84
C ALA A 148 -0.75 8.37 8.80
N HIS A 149 -0.88 7.63 9.91
CA HIS A 149 0.20 7.36 10.85
C HIS A 149 1.26 6.45 10.25
N ALA A 150 0.90 5.35 9.57
CA ALA A 150 1.85 4.49 8.87
C ALA A 150 2.65 5.28 7.82
N GLN A 151 1.98 6.16 7.06
CA GLN A 151 2.64 7.07 6.13
C GLN A 151 3.58 8.06 6.84
N ARG A 152 3.14 8.65 7.95
CA ARG A 152 3.97 9.56 8.76
C ARG A 152 5.21 8.84 9.31
N PHE A 153 5.05 7.62 9.81
CA PHE A 153 6.16 6.80 10.32
C PHE A 153 7.15 6.47 9.20
N ALA A 154 6.67 6.00 8.04
CA ALA A 154 7.52 5.74 6.88
C ALA A 154 8.25 7.00 6.39
N THR A 155 7.60 8.16 6.41
CA THR A 155 8.21 9.41 5.94
C THR A 155 9.27 9.93 6.91
N ASN A 156 9.00 9.87 8.22
CA ASN A 156 9.86 10.46 9.23
C ASN A 156 10.98 9.51 9.70
N GLY A 157 10.82 8.20 9.50
CA GLY A 157 11.67 7.19 10.11
C GLY A 157 11.54 7.17 11.64
N GLY A 158 12.57 6.66 12.32
CA GLY A 158 12.66 6.67 13.78
C GLY A 158 12.10 5.41 14.46
N PRO A 159 12.00 5.42 15.81
CA PRO A 159 11.59 4.25 16.60
C PRO A 159 10.22 3.68 16.20
N GLU A 160 9.28 4.55 15.83
CA GLU A 160 7.94 4.15 15.39
C GLU A 160 7.96 3.45 14.04
N PHE A 161 8.88 3.85 13.15
CA PHE A 161 9.09 3.16 11.88
C PHE A 161 9.74 1.80 12.10
N GLU A 162 10.78 1.72 12.95
CA GLU A 162 11.43 0.46 13.31
C GLU A 162 10.45 -0.53 13.94
N GLU A 163 9.56 -0.05 14.80
CA GLU A 163 8.51 -0.89 15.39
C GLU A 163 7.50 -1.35 14.32
N MET A 164 7.12 -0.49 13.38
CA MET A 164 6.26 -0.86 12.26
C MET A 164 6.92 -1.94 11.39
N VAL A 165 8.20 -1.76 11.04
CA VAL A 165 9.01 -2.73 10.28
C VAL A 165 9.04 -4.06 11.05
N SER A 166 9.41 -4.05 12.34
CA SER A 166 9.50 -5.24 13.18
C SER A 166 8.18 -6.02 13.24
N ARG A 167 7.04 -5.32 13.41
CA ARG A 167 5.71 -5.95 13.42
C ARG A 167 5.38 -6.61 12.08
N VAL A 168 5.73 -5.96 10.98
CA VAL A 168 5.54 -6.53 9.63
C VAL A 168 6.45 -7.73 9.41
N SER A 169 7.74 -7.62 9.73
CA SER A 169 8.72 -8.70 9.59
C SER A 169 8.28 -9.94 10.37
N ARG A 170 7.89 -9.78 11.64
CA ARG A 170 7.39 -10.90 12.46
C ARG A 170 6.16 -11.56 11.82
N ALA A 171 5.20 -10.77 11.35
CA ALA A 171 4.01 -11.33 10.73
C ALA A 171 4.35 -12.05 9.41
N VAL A 172 5.32 -11.55 8.63
CA VAL A 172 5.80 -12.21 7.41
C VAL A 172 6.44 -13.55 7.77
N GLU A 173 7.30 -13.60 8.79
CA GLU A 173 7.95 -14.83 9.25
C GLU A 173 6.94 -15.87 9.77
N GLU A 174 5.89 -15.44 10.46
CA GLU A 174 4.81 -16.32 10.95
C GLU A 174 3.94 -16.86 9.81
N THR A 175 3.74 -16.08 8.73
CA THR A 175 2.77 -16.40 7.67
C THR A 175 3.42 -17.02 6.43
N CYS A 176 4.69 -16.72 6.16
CA CYS A 176 5.43 -17.14 4.98
C CYS A 176 6.62 -18.04 5.38
N PRO A 177 6.63 -19.33 4.99
CA PRO A 177 7.74 -20.23 5.27
C PRO A 177 9.06 -19.71 4.69
N SER A 178 10.18 -19.92 5.39
CA SER A 178 11.52 -19.44 5.01
C SER A 178 11.97 -19.88 3.59
N GLN A 179 11.39 -20.97 3.06
CA GLN A 179 11.66 -21.47 1.71
C GLN A 179 10.97 -20.67 0.60
N GLN A 180 9.99 -19.83 0.92
CA GLN A 180 9.27 -19.00 -0.06
C GLN A 180 9.83 -17.58 -0.16
N LEU A 181 10.51 -17.11 0.90
CA LEU A 181 11.07 -15.77 0.98
C LEU A 181 12.34 -15.63 0.14
N TYR A 182 12.35 -14.60 -0.71
CA TYR A 182 13.54 -14.21 -1.47
C TYR A 182 14.47 -13.40 -0.55
N GLY A 183 15.33 -14.09 0.18
CA GLY A 183 16.30 -13.46 1.10
C GLY A 183 15.69 -12.95 2.43
N PRO A 184 16.51 -12.34 3.32
CA PRO A 184 16.01 -11.69 4.51
C PRO A 184 15.05 -10.56 4.13
N PHE A 185 13.95 -10.39 4.89
CA PHE A 185 12.98 -9.34 4.65
C PHE A 185 13.67 -7.97 4.70
N ASP A 186 13.79 -7.34 3.53
CA ASP A 186 14.25 -5.97 3.41
C ASP A 186 13.06 -5.02 3.64
N SER A 187 13.28 -3.90 4.33
CA SER A 187 12.27 -2.89 4.63
C SER A 187 11.81 -2.10 3.39
N THR A 188 12.53 -2.23 2.27
CA THR A 188 12.26 -1.57 0.98
C THR A 188 10.80 -1.62 0.49
N PRO A 189 10.02 -2.73 0.63
CA PRO A 189 8.62 -2.78 0.21
C PRO A 189 7.66 -1.95 1.10
N LEU A 190 8.08 -1.50 2.30
CA LEU A 190 7.25 -0.73 3.22
C LEU A 190 7.09 0.74 2.80
N TYR A 191 8.17 1.34 2.27
CA TYR A 191 8.23 2.75 1.89
C TYR A 191 7.21 3.15 0.80
N PRO A 192 7.15 2.49 -0.36
CA PRO A 192 6.24 2.88 -1.43
C PRO A 192 4.79 2.48 -1.16
N ASN A 193 4.53 1.57 -0.20
CA ASN A 193 3.22 1.03 0.08
C ASN A 193 2.54 1.56 1.35
N ALA A 194 3.17 2.40 2.17
CA ALA A 194 2.60 2.83 3.46
C ALA A 194 1.20 3.50 3.36
N LYS A 195 0.80 3.93 2.16
CA LYS A 195 -0.56 4.46 1.86
C LYS A 195 -1.62 3.37 1.63
N SER A 196 -1.20 2.14 1.31
CA SER A 196 -2.06 1.08 0.78
C SER A 196 -2.40 -0.01 1.80
N TYR A 197 -1.77 -0.01 2.97
CA TYR A 197 -2.03 -0.94 4.07
C TYR A 197 -2.05 -0.21 5.42
N THR A 198 -2.45 -0.93 6.45
CA THR A 198 -2.78 -0.37 7.77
C THR A 198 -2.16 -1.14 8.92
N ASN A 199 -2.00 -2.45 8.74
CA ASN A 199 -1.42 -3.36 9.68
C ASN A 199 -0.59 -4.41 8.92
N ALA A 200 0.15 -5.21 9.68
CA ALA A 200 1.06 -6.19 9.14
C ALA A 200 0.36 -7.29 8.32
N SER A 201 -0.80 -7.77 8.77
CA SER A 201 -1.55 -8.81 8.07
C SER A 201 -2.06 -8.33 6.70
N GLU A 202 -2.62 -7.12 6.63
CA GLU A 202 -3.06 -6.53 5.37
C GLU A 202 -1.87 -6.28 4.44
N PHE A 203 -0.73 -5.83 4.98
CA PHE A 203 0.49 -5.68 4.20
C PHE A 203 0.89 -7.00 3.54
N ILE A 204 0.93 -8.11 4.28
CA ILE A 204 1.30 -9.43 3.75
C ILE A 204 0.32 -9.87 2.66
N GLN A 205 -0.99 -9.75 2.91
CA GLN A 205 -2.00 -10.17 1.96
C GLN A 205 -1.85 -9.44 0.62
N ARG A 206 -1.68 -8.11 0.66
CA ARG A 206 -1.54 -7.27 -0.54
C ARG A 206 -0.19 -7.43 -1.24
N ASN A 207 0.87 -7.67 -0.47
CA ASN A 207 2.25 -7.72 -0.96
C ASN A 207 2.77 -9.16 -1.08
N SER A 208 1.91 -10.17 -0.96
CA SER A 208 2.26 -11.59 -0.99
C SER A 208 3.15 -11.97 -2.18
N THR A 209 2.92 -11.37 -3.35
CA THR A 209 3.71 -11.61 -4.56
C THR A 209 5.19 -11.17 -4.47
N PHE A 210 5.54 -10.31 -3.52
CA PHE A 210 6.93 -9.94 -3.23
C PHE A 210 7.64 -10.98 -2.34
N PHE A 211 6.87 -11.82 -1.64
CA PHE A 211 7.36 -12.80 -0.68
C PHE A 211 7.35 -14.23 -1.22
N THR A 212 6.88 -14.45 -2.45
CA THR A 212 6.83 -15.78 -3.06
C THR A 212 7.71 -15.86 -4.30
N THR A 213 8.48 -16.94 -4.40
CA THR A 213 9.25 -17.27 -5.62
C THR A 213 8.36 -17.83 -6.72
N THR A 214 7.27 -18.51 -6.38
CA THR A 214 6.32 -19.02 -7.38
C THR A 214 5.12 -18.09 -7.49
N LEU A 215 4.80 -17.66 -8.71
CA LEU A 215 3.60 -16.89 -9.01
C LEU A 215 2.57 -17.75 -9.73
N ASN A 216 1.37 -17.86 -9.17
CA ASN A 216 0.23 -18.44 -9.88
C ASN A 216 -0.40 -17.39 -10.79
N ARG A 217 0.12 -17.26 -12.02
CA ARG A 217 -0.39 -16.30 -13.01
C ARG A 217 -1.61 -16.88 -13.74
N PRO A 218 -2.76 -16.17 -13.80
CA PRO A 218 -3.83 -16.54 -14.72
C PRO A 218 -3.38 -16.39 -16.17
N PRO A 219 -4.06 -17.00 -17.16
CA PRO A 219 -3.82 -16.74 -18.57
C PRO A 219 -3.86 -15.24 -18.86
N TYR A 220 -2.93 -14.74 -19.68
CA TYR A 220 -2.88 -13.32 -20.00
C TYR A 220 -4.17 -12.86 -20.69
N ALA A 221 -4.83 -11.86 -20.10
CA ALA A 221 -6.01 -11.21 -20.64
C ALA A 221 -5.67 -9.73 -20.95
N PRO A 222 -5.93 -9.23 -22.17
CA PRO A 222 -5.55 -7.87 -22.56
C PRO A 222 -6.31 -6.79 -21.80
N ALA A 223 -5.73 -5.60 -21.63
CA ALA A 223 -6.41 -4.49 -20.93
C ALA A 223 -7.65 -4.02 -21.71
N ALA A 224 -7.64 -4.15 -23.04
CA ALA A 224 -8.76 -3.83 -23.92
C ALA A 224 -9.94 -4.81 -23.82
N SER A 225 -9.73 -6.05 -23.34
CA SER A 225 -10.80 -7.06 -23.21
C SER A 225 -11.84 -6.72 -22.14
N ALA A 226 -11.56 -5.73 -21.28
CA ALA A 226 -12.54 -5.15 -20.34
C ALA A 226 -13.44 -4.07 -20.98
N SER A 227 -13.15 -3.67 -22.23
CA SER A 227 -13.93 -2.69 -23.00
C SER A 227 -14.67 -3.37 -24.15
N LYS A 228 -15.88 -2.88 -24.48
CA LYS A 228 -16.84 -3.47 -25.45
C LYS A 228 -16.38 -3.37 -26.93
N SER A 229 -15.11 -3.61 -27.23
CA SER A 229 -14.54 -3.50 -28.58
C SER A 229 -13.75 -4.77 -28.93
N PRO A 230 -14.36 -5.75 -29.63
CA PRO A 230 -13.81 -7.10 -29.80
C PRO A 230 -12.72 -7.25 -30.88
N SER A 231 -12.23 -6.17 -31.49
CA SER A 231 -11.39 -6.23 -32.70
C SER A 231 -9.94 -5.77 -32.55
N GLN A 232 -9.46 -5.47 -31.33
CA GLN A 232 -8.09 -4.99 -31.15
C GLN A 232 -7.14 -6.15 -30.86
N THR A 233 -6.35 -6.55 -31.87
CA THR A 233 -5.28 -7.53 -31.72
C THR A 233 -4.18 -6.99 -30.80
N VAL A 234 -3.82 -7.74 -29.78
CA VAL A 234 -2.77 -7.35 -28.83
C VAL A 234 -1.42 -7.37 -29.52
N PRO A 235 -0.61 -6.31 -29.45
CA PRO A 235 0.72 -6.27 -30.06
C PRO A 235 1.74 -7.06 -29.21
N MET A 236 1.52 -8.36 -29.03
CA MET A 236 2.27 -9.19 -28.08
C MET A 236 3.77 -9.21 -28.37
N ALA A 237 4.15 -9.24 -29.66
CA ALA A 237 5.56 -9.15 -30.06
C ALA A 237 6.23 -7.85 -29.59
N ALA A 238 5.54 -6.71 -29.73
CA ALA A 238 6.06 -5.41 -29.29
C ALA A 238 6.11 -5.30 -27.76
N LEU A 239 5.15 -5.91 -27.04
CA LEU A 239 5.19 -6.01 -25.58
C LEU A 239 6.39 -6.84 -25.10
N HIS A 240 6.68 -7.96 -25.76
CA HIS A 240 7.87 -8.78 -25.49
C HIS A 240 9.16 -7.99 -25.73
N THR A 241 9.25 -7.27 -26.85
CA THR A 241 10.41 -6.42 -27.15
C THR A 241 10.60 -5.33 -26.11
N ALA A 242 9.53 -4.65 -25.69
CA ALA A 242 9.59 -3.63 -24.65
C ALA A 242 10.05 -4.22 -23.30
N ALA A 243 9.49 -5.37 -22.89
CA ALA A 243 9.89 -6.05 -21.66
C ALA A 243 11.35 -6.56 -21.71
N ALA A 244 11.80 -7.05 -22.87
CA ALA A 244 13.19 -7.43 -23.08
C ALA A 244 14.13 -6.23 -22.97
N ALA A 245 13.77 -5.07 -23.52
CA ALA A 245 14.55 -3.84 -23.40
C ALA A 245 14.71 -3.41 -21.92
N LEU A 246 13.66 -3.55 -21.10
CA LEU A 246 13.74 -3.28 -19.66
C LEU A 246 14.68 -4.26 -18.92
N SER A 247 14.86 -5.47 -19.44
CA SER A 247 15.76 -6.48 -18.89
C SER A 247 17.25 -6.21 -19.21
N LEU A 248 17.53 -5.34 -20.19
CA LEU A 248 18.89 -4.93 -20.56
C LEU A 248 19.48 -3.87 -19.60
N VAL A 249 18.68 -3.31 -18.68
CA VAL A 249 19.17 -2.36 -17.69
C VAL A 249 20.24 -3.05 -16.82
N PRO A 250 21.48 -2.50 -16.77
CA PRO A 250 22.53 -3.04 -15.91
C PRO A 250 22.19 -2.90 -14.44
N GLU A 251 22.74 -3.77 -13.60
CA GLU A 251 22.51 -3.74 -12.14
C GLU A 251 22.87 -2.39 -11.51
N ALA A 252 23.94 -1.75 -11.99
CA ALA A 252 24.35 -0.41 -11.54
C ALA A 252 23.32 0.70 -11.81
N HIS A 253 22.36 0.47 -12.70
CA HIS A 253 21.30 1.42 -13.06
C HIS A 253 19.90 0.84 -12.81
N TRP A 254 19.78 -0.18 -11.95
CA TRP A 254 18.50 -0.79 -11.59
C TRP A 254 17.74 0.07 -10.58
N THR A 255 17.37 1.29 -10.98
CA THR A 255 16.70 2.29 -10.14
C THR A 255 15.29 2.60 -10.63
N ILE A 256 14.47 3.19 -9.75
CA ILE A 256 13.10 3.61 -10.06
C ILE A 256 13.11 4.60 -11.23
N GLU A 257 14.05 5.55 -11.22
CA GLU A 257 14.18 6.61 -12.22
C GLU A 257 14.53 6.04 -13.59
N SER A 258 15.48 5.09 -13.65
CA SER A 258 15.89 4.45 -14.90
C SER A 258 14.75 3.64 -15.52
N HIS A 259 14.03 2.84 -14.73
CA HIS A 259 12.88 2.10 -15.24
C HIS A 259 11.73 3.01 -15.66
N LYS A 260 11.45 4.07 -14.88
CA LYS A 260 10.44 5.06 -15.24
C LYS A 260 10.78 5.75 -16.56
N PHE A 261 12.03 6.19 -16.73
CA PHE A 261 12.50 6.80 -17.96
C PHE A 261 12.39 5.86 -19.16
N ASN A 262 12.82 4.60 -19.02
CA ASN A 262 12.79 3.63 -20.11
C ASN A 262 11.35 3.30 -20.55
N ILE A 263 10.42 3.17 -19.62
CA ILE A 263 9.00 2.92 -19.94
C ILE A 263 8.38 4.15 -20.61
N THR A 264 8.68 5.35 -20.13
CA THR A 264 8.12 6.60 -20.68
C THR A 264 8.66 6.93 -22.07
N SER A 265 9.94 6.66 -22.32
CA SER A 265 10.63 6.98 -23.58
C SER A 265 10.40 5.95 -24.70
N TYR A 266 9.87 4.77 -24.37
CA TYR A 266 9.53 3.77 -25.38
C TYR A 266 8.39 4.28 -26.29
N ASP A 267 8.60 4.26 -27.61
CA ASP A 267 7.57 4.59 -28.60
C ASP A 267 6.93 3.29 -29.10
N GLY A 268 5.67 3.07 -28.71
CA GLY A 268 4.90 1.90 -29.11
C GLY A 268 3.88 2.16 -30.22
N ALA A 269 3.81 3.38 -30.75
CA ALA A 269 2.72 3.79 -31.64
C ALA A 269 2.63 2.93 -32.91
N SER A 270 3.78 2.58 -33.49
CA SER A 270 3.88 1.77 -34.71
C SER A 270 3.32 0.36 -34.56
N SER A 271 3.22 -0.16 -33.34
CA SER A 271 2.66 -1.50 -33.08
C SER A 271 1.14 -1.53 -32.99
N ILE A 272 0.50 -0.36 -32.88
CA ILE A 272 -0.95 -0.20 -32.79
C ILE A 272 -1.53 0.35 -34.08
N LEU A 273 -0.80 1.23 -34.76
CA LEU A 273 -1.20 1.75 -36.06
C LEU A 273 -1.06 0.65 -37.13
N PRO A 274 -2.01 0.52 -38.07
CA PRO A 274 -1.86 -0.39 -39.21
C PRO A 274 -0.59 -0.07 -39.99
N GLU A 275 0.15 -1.09 -40.44
CA GLU A 275 1.16 -0.89 -41.49
C GLU A 275 0.50 -0.20 -42.68
N GLU A 276 1.18 0.80 -43.25
CA GLU A 276 0.71 1.62 -44.35
C GLU A 276 0.12 0.74 -45.46
N SER A 277 -1.21 0.55 -45.44
CA SER A 277 -1.90 0.09 -46.64
C SER A 277 -1.76 1.21 -47.65
N ASP A 278 -1.32 0.84 -48.84
CA ASP A 278 -1.04 1.56 -50.09
C ASP A 278 -2.18 2.51 -50.61
N ALA A 279 -2.87 3.19 -49.71
CA ALA A 279 -3.96 4.14 -49.95
C ALA A 279 -3.68 5.37 -49.08
N GLY A 280 -3.23 6.44 -49.74
CA GLY A 280 -2.64 7.62 -49.14
C GLY A 280 -3.35 8.20 -47.92
N ILE A 281 -2.53 8.60 -46.94
CA ILE A 281 -2.96 9.38 -45.79
C ILE A 281 -3.41 10.77 -46.30
N HIS A 282 -4.72 10.95 -46.47
CA HIS A 282 -5.34 12.26 -46.47
C HIS A 282 -5.56 12.69 -45.02
N GLY A 283 -4.53 13.29 -44.41
CA GLY A 283 -4.61 13.86 -43.07
C GLY A 283 -3.53 14.94 -42.89
N SER A 284 -3.85 16.01 -42.17
CA SER A 284 -2.89 17.05 -41.82
C SER A 284 -1.77 16.49 -40.92
N PRO A 285 -0.56 17.08 -40.93
CA PRO A 285 0.54 16.66 -40.04
C PRO A 285 0.13 16.62 -38.56
N GLU A 286 -0.79 17.49 -38.14
CA GLU A 286 -1.33 17.53 -36.78
C GLU A 286 -2.21 16.32 -36.45
N GLU A 287 -3.01 15.83 -37.40
CA GLU A 287 -3.86 14.65 -37.21
C GLU A 287 -3.04 13.37 -37.11
N VAL A 288 -1.97 13.26 -37.89
CA VAL A 288 -1.03 12.13 -37.83
C VAL A 288 -0.33 12.08 -36.47
N GLU A 289 0.19 13.22 -35.99
CA GLU A 289 0.86 13.26 -34.69
C GLU A 289 -0.12 12.97 -33.54
N LYS A 290 -1.36 13.48 -33.62
CA LYS A 290 -2.39 13.18 -32.62
C LYS A 290 -2.75 11.69 -32.60
N ALA A 291 -2.84 11.04 -33.77
CA ALA A 291 -3.06 9.60 -33.87
C ALA A 291 -1.89 8.80 -33.27
N ARG A 292 -0.64 9.22 -33.54
CA ARG A 292 0.56 8.61 -32.97
C ARG A 292 0.60 8.69 -31.44
N VAL A 293 0.31 9.87 -30.88
CA VAL A 293 0.23 10.07 -29.42
C VAL A 293 -0.86 9.20 -28.78
N ALA A 294 -2.02 9.07 -29.43
CA ALA A 294 -3.11 8.22 -28.93
C ALA A 294 -2.75 6.72 -28.99
N ALA A 295 -2.09 6.29 -30.06
CA ALA A 295 -1.58 4.94 -30.24
C ALA A 295 -0.52 4.59 -29.18
N ASP A 296 0.46 5.48 -28.95
CA ASP A 296 1.49 5.29 -27.92
C ASP A 296 0.89 5.22 -26.51
N LYS A 297 -0.09 6.07 -26.18
CA LYS A 297 -0.82 6.00 -24.90
C LYS A 297 -1.54 4.67 -24.71
N THR A 298 -2.13 4.14 -25.79
CA THR A 298 -2.83 2.84 -25.78
C THR A 298 -1.83 1.71 -25.58
N PHE A 299 -0.71 1.73 -26.30
CA PHE A 299 0.38 0.77 -26.12
C PHE A 299 0.92 0.79 -24.70
N LYS A 300 1.23 1.97 -24.15
CA LYS A 300 1.74 2.11 -22.79
C LYS A 300 0.77 1.55 -21.76
N LYS A 301 -0.53 1.80 -21.90
CA LYS A 301 -1.54 1.21 -21.02
C LYS A 301 -1.49 -0.33 -21.04
N GLU A 302 -1.36 -0.92 -22.22
CA GLU A 302 -1.21 -2.37 -22.38
C GLU A 302 0.13 -2.88 -21.83
N LEU A 303 1.22 -2.14 -22.02
CA LEU A 303 2.55 -2.46 -21.47
C LEU A 303 2.54 -2.47 -19.94
N TYR A 304 1.97 -1.46 -19.30
CA TYR A 304 1.82 -1.44 -17.84
C TYR A 304 0.98 -2.63 -17.34
N HIS A 305 -0.09 -2.98 -18.06
CA HIS A 305 -0.92 -4.14 -17.75
C HIS A 305 -0.16 -5.47 -17.89
N TYR A 306 0.59 -5.64 -18.99
CA TYR A 306 1.45 -6.80 -19.21
C TYR A 306 2.53 -6.94 -18.15
N LEU A 307 3.26 -5.86 -17.85
CA LEU A 307 4.32 -5.88 -16.83
C LEU A 307 3.74 -6.16 -15.43
N ARG A 308 2.53 -5.65 -15.12
CA ARG A 308 1.83 -5.95 -13.86
C ARG A 308 1.46 -7.42 -13.75
N TRP A 309 0.93 -7.99 -14.82
CA TRP A 309 0.64 -9.41 -14.90
C TRP A 309 1.92 -10.27 -14.77
N ALA A 310 2.98 -9.89 -15.48
CA ALA A 310 4.24 -10.62 -15.49
C ALA A 310 4.95 -10.60 -14.13
N LEU A 311 5.06 -9.42 -13.51
CA LEU A 311 5.83 -9.21 -12.29
C LEU A 311 5.07 -9.58 -11.01
N SER A 312 3.74 -9.45 -10.98
CA SER A 312 2.96 -9.67 -9.74
C SER A 312 1.63 -10.39 -9.97
N ALA A 313 1.47 -11.16 -11.05
CA ALA A 313 0.24 -11.89 -11.35
C ALA A 313 -1.03 -11.01 -11.31
N SER A 314 -0.89 -9.74 -11.72
CA SER A 314 -1.95 -8.71 -11.69
C SER A 314 -2.37 -8.25 -10.29
N ALA A 315 -1.64 -8.62 -9.24
CA ALA A 315 -1.88 -8.14 -7.88
C ALA A 315 -1.72 -6.61 -7.81
N PRO A 316 -2.62 -5.91 -7.08
CA PRO A 316 -2.49 -4.48 -6.85
C PRO A 316 -1.24 -4.19 -6.01
N GLY A 317 -0.57 -3.08 -6.25
CA GLY A 317 0.66 -2.76 -5.54
C GLY A 317 1.31 -1.45 -6.01
N PRO A 318 2.58 -1.22 -5.68
CA PRO A 318 3.31 -0.02 -6.06
C PRO A 318 3.51 0.04 -7.58
N GLY A 319 4.00 1.16 -8.13
CA GLY A 319 4.20 1.31 -9.58
C GLY A 319 5.17 0.25 -10.17
N ILE A 320 5.18 0.10 -11.50
CA ILE A 320 6.01 -0.93 -12.14
C ILE A 320 7.51 -0.72 -11.86
N PRO A 321 8.05 0.50 -11.95
CA PRO A 321 9.45 0.76 -11.57
C PRO A 321 9.77 0.36 -10.14
N GLU A 322 8.93 0.73 -9.17
CA GLU A 322 9.08 0.37 -7.76
C GLU A 322 9.00 -1.16 -7.59
N THR A 323 8.06 -1.82 -8.27
CA THR A 323 7.91 -3.29 -8.26
C THR A 323 9.20 -3.97 -8.72
N MET A 324 9.82 -3.49 -9.81
CA MET A 324 11.06 -4.05 -10.35
C MET A 324 12.25 -3.85 -9.40
N VAL A 325 12.32 -2.70 -8.73
CA VAL A 325 13.38 -2.43 -7.73
C VAL A 325 13.18 -3.28 -6.48
N ILE A 326 11.95 -3.39 -5.96
CA ILE A 326 11.61 -4.22 -4.79
C ILE A 326 11.94 -5.69 -5.04
N LEU A 327 11.57 -6.23 -6.21
CA LEU A 327 11.90 -7.61 -6.58
C LEU A 327 13.41 -7.81 -6.80
N GLY A 328 14.11 -6.73 -7.14
CA GLY A 328 15.48 -6.79 -7.63
C GLY A 328 15.57 -7.32 -9.07
N ARG A 329 16.78 -7.18 -9.64
CA ARG A 329 17.05 -7.48 -11.05
C ARG A 329 16.81 -8.95 -11.37
N ALA A 330 17.46 -9.87 -10.65
CA ALA A 330 17.41 -11.30 -10.96
C ALA A 330 15.98 -11.85 -11.01
N GLU A 331 15.17 -11.50 -10.00
CA GLU A 331 13.78 -11.94 -9.90
C GLU A 331 12.89 -11.30 -10.96
N SER A 332 13.05 -10.01 -11.23
CA SER A 332 12.34 -9.32 -12.31
C SER A 332 12.61 -9.97 -13.67
N LEU A 333 13.88 -10.27 -13.97
CA LEU A 333 14.28 -10.92 -15.22
C LEU A 333 13.65 -12.31 -15.35
N ARG A 334 13.74 -13.14 -14.30
CA ARG A 334 13.13 -14.47 -14.26
C ARG A 334 11.62 -14.39 -14.53
N ARG A 335 10.92 -13.50 -13.83
CA ARG A 335 9.46 -13.32 -13.98
C ARG A 335 9.07 -12.85 -15.38
N LEU A 336 9.84 -11.95 -15.99
CA LEU A 336 9.61 -11.49 -17.37
C LEU A 336 9.86 -12.61 -18.39
N GLN A 337 10.90 -13.43 -18.20
CA GLN A 337 11.19 -14.57 -19.08
C GLN A 337 10.09 -15.64 -19.01
N GLU A 338 9.62 -15.99 -17.81
CA GLU A 338 8.49 -16.90 -17.62
C GLU A 338 7.21 -16.36 -18.30
N ALA A 339 6.91 -15.08 -18.09
CA ALA A 339 5.77 -14.41 -18.70
C ALA A 339 5.84 -14.40 -20.24
N GLN A 340 7.04 -14.21 -20.81
CA GLN A 340 7.28 -14.32 -22.24
C GLN A 340 6.95 -15.73 -22.73
N GLN A 341 7.50 -16.77 -22.10
CA GLN A 341 7.25 -18.18 -22.46
C GLN A 341 5.76 -18.53 -22.43
N MET A 342 5.02 -18.08 -21.42
CA MET A 342 3.58 -18.30 -21.29
C MET A 342 2.76 -17.64 -22.41
N THR A 343 3.28 -16.58 -23.04
CA THR A 343 2.56 -15.77 -24.04
C THR A 343 3.10 -15.90 -25.47
N VAL A 344 4.14 -16.73 -25.72
CA VAL A 344 4.68 -17.00 -27.07
C VAL A 344 3.60 -17.47 -28.04
N SER A 345 2.67 -18.32 -27.60
CA SER A 345 1.59 -18.82 -28.45
C SER A 345 0.63 -17.72 -28.94
N LEU A 346 0.52 -16.62 -28.20
CA LEU A 346 -0.30 -15.46 -28.58
C LEU A 346 0.40 -14.61 -29.66
N VAL A 347 1.73 -14.55 -29.65
CA VAL A 347 2.52 -13.94 -30.74
C VAL A 347 2.26 -14.70 -32.05
N ASN A 348 2.33 -16.02 -32.02
CA ASN A 348 2.13 -16.87 -33.20
C ASN A 348 0.70 -16.83 -33.75
N LYS A 349 -0.30 -16.45 -32.93
CA LYS A 349 -1.68 -16.22 -33.38
C LYS A 349 -1.89 -14.82 -33.99
N SER A 350 -1.09 -13.83 -33.57
CA SER A 350 -1.12 -12.48 -34.13
C SER A 350 -0.39 -12.38 -35.48
N ALA A 351 0.61 -13.23 -35.71
CA ALA A 351 1.19 -13.48 -37.02
C ALA A 351 0.24 -14.39 -37.82
N GLY A 352 -0.64 -13.82 -38.65
CA GLY A 352 -1.44 -14.60 -39.60
C GLY A 352 -0.58 -15.50 -40.49
N PRO A 353 -1.18 -16.48 -41.21
CA PRO A 353 -0.42 -17.44 -42.01
C PRO A 353 0.53 -16.70 -42.94
N THR A 354 1.83 -17.01 -42.82
CA THR A 354 2.86 -16.50 -43.71
C THR A 354 2.39 -16.74 -45.14
N ARG A 355 2.06 -15.67 -45.88
CA ARG A 355 1.77 -15.77 -47.30
C ARG A 355 3.06 -16.21 -47.99
N VAL A 356 3.19 -17.51 -48.20
CA VAL A 356 4.16 -18.04 -49.16
C VAL A 356 3.82 -17.41 -50.51
N ALA A 357 4.78 -16.72 -51.10
CA ALA A 357 4.63 -16.11 -52.40
C ALA A 357 4.16 -17.17 -53.40
N LYS A 358 2.98 -16.92 -53.99
CA LYS A 358 2.39 -17.78 -55.01
C LYS A 358 3.13 -17.53 -56.32
N GLY A 359 4.25 -18.22 -56.52
CA GLY A 359 5.09 -18.00 -57.69
C GLY A 359 6.42 -18.76 -57.66
N ALA A 360 6.37 -20.08 -57.50
CA ALA A 360 7.47 -20.97 -57.89
C ALA A 360 6.91 -22.39 -58.11
N GLN A 361 6.21 -22.58 -59.23
CA GLN A 361 6.27 -23.89 -59.88
C GLN A 361 7.68 -24.03 -60.43
N SER A 362 8.56 -24.73 -59.72
CA SER A 362 9.80 -25.23 -60.30
C SER A 362 9.69 -26.76 -60.35
N SER A 363 9.30 -27.23 -61.53
CA SER A 363 9.68 -28.53 -62.06
C SER A 363 11.15 -28.81 -61.78
N GLU A 364 11.42 -29.84 -60.98
CA GLU A 364 12.71 -30.50 -60.96
C GLU A 364 12.96 -31.12 -62.33
N ASN A 365 13.73 -30.45 -63.19
CA ASN A 365 14.68 -31.11 -64.08
C ASN A 365 15.50 -30.08 -64.86
N GLN A 366 16.83 -30.20 -64.73
CA GLN A 366 17.87 -29.76 -65.69
C GLN A 366 17.97 -28.23 -65.89
N ASP A 367 19.11 -27.54 -65.81
CA ASP A 367 20.44 -27.91 -66.26
C ASP A 367 21.51 -27.12 -65.51
N LYS A 368 22.60 -27.82 -65.20
CA LYS A 368 23.86 -27.25 -64.69
C LYS A 368 24.65 -26.68 -65.85
N THR A 369 24.73 -25.36 -66.01
CA THR A 369 25.88 -24.71 -66.68
C THR A 369 25.75 -23.18 -66.58
N TRP A 370 26.52 -22.54 -65.71
CA TRP A 370 27.47 -21.48 -66.08
C TRP A 370 28.26 -20.99 -64.86
N MET A 371 29.59 -21.03 -64.95
CA MET A 371 30.54 -20.57 -63.93
C MET A 371 30.82 -19.07 -64.07
N GLY A 372 31.00 -18.39 -62.94
CA GLY A 372 31.74 -17.13 -62.85
C GLY A 372 32.59 -17.15 -61.58
N SER A 373 33.88 -17.48 -61.73
CA SER A 373 34.84 -17.64 -60.64
C SER A 373 35.30 -16.30 -60.07
N LEU A 374 35.26 -16.14 -58.75
CA LEU A 374 36.03 -15.14 -58.01
C LEU A 374 36.56 -15.74 -56.71
N ALA A 375 37.67 -16.47 -56.79
CA ALA A 375 38.55 -16.69 -55.64
C ALA A 375 39.98 -17.02 -56.11
N PRO A 376 41.02 -16.35 -55.56
CA PRO A 376 42.41 -16.55 -55.96
C PRO A 376 43.03 -17.79 -55.31
N LYS A 377 44.04 -18.33 -55.98
CA LYS A 377 44.81 -19.52 -55.61
C LYS A 377 45.69 -19.29 -54.37
N SER A 378 45.74 -20.29 -53.51
CA SER A 378 46.88 -20.64 -52.66
C SER A 378 46.98 -22.15 -52.55
#